data_AF-A0A1A5YTU3-F1
#
_entry.id   AF-A0A1A5YTU3-F1
#
_cell.length_a   1.000
_cell.length_b   1.000
_cell.length_c   1.000
_cell.angle_alpha   90.00
_cell.angle_beta   90.00
_cell.angle_gamma   90.00
#
_symmetry.space_group_name_H-M   'P 1'
#
loop_
_entity.id
_entity.type
_entity.pdbx_description
1 polymer ?
#
loop_
_entity_poly.entity_id
_entity_poly.type
_entity_poly.pdbx_seq_one_letter_code
_entity_poly.pdbx_strand_id
1 'polypeptide(L)'
;MGAKRIKFDLFPEGLRKAVVFSFDDGRVHDRRLVDIMNDCGLRGTFHLNSGVFGKEGYIEKSEVAELFKGHEVSAHSVTHPFLQQTPNELIIKEMIEDRAALEELTGQVVRGMSYPFGTYDDRVVAMLPGLGIEYARTVNSHGGFHMPEDLLRWHPTCHHKEMAEKTEAFLSSTPYFSYMELLFIWGHSYEFQDDDNWELMEETGKRLGSRKDAPPVWHATMSEIAAYRKGLAELRFGANGSLVHNPSALELWISVDGEAVKIGSGQTLKL
;
A
#
# COMPACT_ATOMS: atom_id res chain seq x y z
N MET A 1 16.34 9.94 36.48
CA MET A 1 15.56 10.26 35.25
C MET A 1 14.62 9.11 35.02
N GLY A 2 13.32 9.37 34.89
CA GLY A 2 12.32 8.31 34.63
C GLY A 2 12.56 7.65 33.27
N ALA A 3 12.08 6.42 33.11
CA ALA A 3 12.11 5.75 31.80
C ALA A 3 11.25 6.55 30.81
N LYS A 4 11.83 6.93 29.66
CA LYS A 4 11.12 7.62 28.58
C LYS A 4 10.03 6.72 28.00
N ARG A 5 8.86 7.28 27.70
CA ARG A 5 7.78 6.57 27.01
C ARG A 5 7.96 6.72 25.51
N ILE A 6 8.47 5.68 24.86
CA ILE A 6 8.67 5.62 23.42
C ILE A 6 7.51 4.86 22.76
N LYS A 7 6.98 5.38 21.64
CA LYS A 7 5.93 4.74 20.85
C LYS A 7 6.18 4.83 19.35
N PHE A 8 5.82 3.77 18.62
CA PHE A 8 5.80 3.72 17.16
C PHE A 8 4.39 3.99 16.66
N ASP A 9 3.95 5.24 16.82
CA ASP A 9 2.58 5.67 16.58
C ASP A 9 2.49 6.85 15.59
N LEU A 10 3.58 7.13 14.86
CA LEU A 10 3.68 8.20 13.88
C LEU A 10 4.11 7.66 12.52
N PHE A 11 3.53 8.25 11.48
CA PHE A 11 3.93 8.21 10.09
C PHE A 11 4.92 9.36 9.78
N PRO A 12 5.45 9.46 8.54
CA PRO A 12 6.24 10.61 8.12
C PRO A 12 5.59 11.94 8.50
N GLU A 13 6.43 12.93 8.81
CA GLU A 13 6.02 14.28 9.22
C GLU A 13 5.27 14.34 10.55
N GLY A 14 5.32 13.27 11.36
CA GLY A 14 4.61 13.20 12.64
C GLY A 14 3.10 13.03 12.48
N LEU A 15 2.66 12.52 11.33
CA LEU A 15 1.26 12.23 11.05
C LEU A 15 0.80 10.98 11.79
N ARG A 16 -0.52 10.84 12.01
CA ARG A 16 -1.12 9.63 12.61
C ARG A 16 -2.07 8.89 11.67
N LYS A 17 -2.36 9.48 10.51
CA LYS A 17 -3.29 8.96 9.52
C LYS A 17 -2.56 8.75 8.21
N ALA A 18 -2.77 7.60 7.58
CA ALA A 18 -2.33 7.31 6.23
C ALA A 18 -3.47 6.71 5.41
N VAL A 19 -3.42 6.91 4.09
CA VAL A 19 -4.34 6.27 3.16
C VAL A 19 -3.56 5.57 2.05
N VAL A 20 -4.05 4.39 1.67
CA VAL A 20 -3.56 3.57 0.57
C VAL A 20 -4.74 3.19 -0.32
N PHE A 21 -4.51 3.28 -1.62
CA PHE A 21 -5.41 2.76 -2.65
C PHE A 21 -4.72 1.62 -3.38
N SER A 22 -5.44 0.53 -3.66
CA SER A 22 -4.95 -0.54 -4.54
C SER A 22 -5.99 -0.95 -5.58
N PHE A 23 -5.57 -1.10 -6.83
CA PHE A 23 -6.44 -1.52 -7.93
C PHE A 23 -5.79 -2.59 -8.81
N ASP A 24 -6.61 -3.42 -9.45
CA ASP A 24 -6.16 -4.66 -10.08
C ASP A 24 -6.37 -4.70 -11.60
N ASP A 25 -5.74 -5.70 -12.22
CA ASP A 25 -5.98 -6.25 -13.55
C ASP A 25 -5.47 -5.43 -14.75
N GLY A 26 -5.14 -4.15 -14.60
CA GLY A 26 -4.63 -3.37 -15.74
C GLY A 26 -5.68 -3.13 -16.82
N ARG A 27 -6.91 -2.81 -16.41
CA ARG A 27 -8.05 -2.63 -17.32
C ARG A 27 -7.99 -1.27 -17.98
N VAL A 28 -8.61 -1.12 -19.16
CA VAL A 28 -8.62 0.16 -19.89
C VAL A 28 -9.17 1.35 -19.08
N HIS A 29 -9.98 1.08 -18.05
CA HIS A 29 -10.54 2.08 -17.15
C HIS A 29 -9.52 2.65 -16.15
N ASP A 30 -8.36 1.99 -15.98
CA ASP A 30 -7.26 2.51 -15.18
C ASP A 30 -6.78 3.87 -15.69
N ARG A 31 -6.93 4.15 -16.99
CA ARG A 31 -6.64 5.48 -17.58
C ARG A 31 -7.39 6.59 -16.86
N ARG A 32 -8.71 6.46 -16.75
CA ARG A 32 -9.56 7.46 -16.08
C ARG A 32 -9.30 7.49 -14.57
N LEU A 33 -9.09 6.34 -13.96
CA LEU A 33 -8.81 6.25 -12.53
C LEU A 33 -7.51 6.97 -12.16
N VAL A 34 -6.43 6.69 -12.88
CA VAL A 34 -5.13 7.36 -12.73
C VAL A 34 -5.27 8.86 -12.94
N ASP A 35 -5.99 9.31 -13.98
CA ASP A 35 -6.22 10.74 -14.23
C ASP A 35 -6.87 11.42 -13.01
N ILE A 36 -7.95 10.84 -12.47
CA ILE A 36 -8.63 11.37 -11.27
C ILE A 36 -7.70 11.38 -10.06
N MET A 37 -6.92 10.31 -9.85
CA MET A 37 -5.98 10.22 -8.74
C MET A 37 -4.89 11.30 -8.83
N ASN A 38 -4.33 11.50 -10.02
CA ASN A 38 -3.31 12.51 -10.29
C ASN A 38 -3.84 13.93 -10.06
N ASP A 39 -5.05 14.23 -10.55
CA ASP A 39 -5.71 15.52 -10.33
C ASP A 39 -5.95 15.83 -8.84
N CYS A 40 -6.15 14.79 -8.03
CA CYS A 40 -6.31 14.91 -6.58
C CYS A 40 -4.97 14.87 -5.80
N GLY A 41 -3.84 14.64 -6.48
CA GLY A 41 -2.55 14.41 -5.84
C GLY A 41 -2.52 13.13 -4.98
N LEU A 42 -3.32 12.13 -5.33
CA LEU A 42 -3.36 10.82 -4.70
C LEU A 42 -2.39 9.86 -5.39
N ARG A 43 -1.93 8.87 -4.62
CA ARG A 43 -1.09 7.77 -5.11
C ARG A 43 -1.78 6.44 -4.87
N GLY A 44 -1.45 5.46 -5.70
CA GLY A 44 -2.09 4.16 -5.73
C GLY A 44 -1.09 3.05 -6.00
N THR A 45 -1.50 1.82 -5.70
CA THR A 45 -0.78 0.59 -5.99
C THR A 45 -1.57 -0.20 -7.02
N PHE A 46 -1.01 -0.43 -8.20
CA PHE A 46 -1.70 -1.14 -9.27
C PHE A 46 -1.12 -2.55 -9.41
N HIS A 47 -1.93 -3.56 -9.14
CA HIS A 47 -1.58 -4.97 -9.24
C HIS A 47 -1.89 -5.46 -10.66
N LEU A 48 -0.86 -5.61 -11.48
CA LEU A 48 -1.02 -5.81 -12.92
C LEU A 48 -0.67 -7.23 -13.36
N ASN A 49 -1.34 -7.71 -14.40
CA ASN A 49 -1.05 -8.98 -15.05
C ASN A 49 -0.30 -8.76 -16.36
N SER A 50 0.99 -9.07 -16.41
CA SER A 50 1.82 -8.88 -17.60
C SER A 50 1.35 -9.64 -18.84
N GLY A 51 0.64 -10.76 -18.65
CA GLY A 51 0.17 -11.66 -19.71
C GLY A 51 -1.15 -11.25 -20.38
N VAL A 52 -1.84 -10.22 -19.89
CA VAL A 52 -3.12 -9.76 -20.45
C VAL A 52 -3.03 -8.44 -21.22
N PHE A 53 -1.94 -7.69 -21.07
CA PHE A 53 -1.76 -6.43 -21.79
C PHE A 53 -1.91 -6.59 -23.32
N GLY A 54 -2.61 -5.64 -23.94
CA GLY A 54 -2.96 -5.63 -25.38
C GLY A 54 -4.12 -6.55 -25.77
N LYS A 55 -4.73 -7.27 -24.82
CA LYS A 55 -6.01 -7.97 -25.05
C LYS A 55 -7.18 -6.99 -24.95
N GLU A 56 -8.31 -7.37 -25.54
CA GLU A 56 -9.55 -6.57 -25.47
C GLU A 56 -9.94 -6.24 -24.02
N GLY A 57 -10.16 -4.95 -23.74
CA GLY A 57 -10.50 -4.44 -22.41
C GLY A 57 -9.32 -4.25 -21.45
N TYR A 58 -8.09 -4.55 -21.87
CA TYR A 58 -6.85 -4.30 -21.10
C TYR A 58 -6.00 -3.20 -21.74
N ILE A 59 -5.15 -2.57 -20.93
CA ILE A 59 -4.20 -1.57 -21.42
C ILE A 59 -3.11 -2.20 -22.29
N GLU A 60 -2.47 -1.39 -23.13
CA GLU A 60 -1.34 -1.77 -23.97
C GLU A 60 -0.04 -1.81 -23.17
N LYS A 61 0.87 -2.73 -23.51
CA LYS A 61 2.18 -2.81 -22.84
C LYS A 61 2.95 -1.48 -22.90
N SER A 62 2.84 -0.77 -24.03
CA SER A 62 3.56 0.47 -24.28
C SER A 62 3.09 1.64 -23.40
N GLU A 63 1.89 1.58 -22.82
CA GLU A 63 1.38 2.68 -21.99
C GLU A 63 1.69 2.53 -20.50
N VAL A 64 1.98 1.30 -20.03
CA VAL A 64 2.15 0.96 -18.61
C VAL A 64 3.11 1.91 -17.89
N ALA A 65 4.26 2.21 -18.50
CA ALA A 65 5.30 3.04 -17.88
C ALA A 65 4.84 4.48 -17.61
N GLU A 66 4.19 5.11 -18.58
CA GLU A 66 3.74 6.50 -18.44
C GLU A 66 2.42 6.57 -17.67
N LEU A 67 1.50 5.62 -17.88
CA LEU A 67 0.22 5.58 -17.18
C LEU A 67 0.42 5.48 -15.66
N PHE A 68 1.27 4.58 -15.17
CA PHE A 68 1.45 4.38 -13.72
C PHE A 68 2.60 5.21 -13.12
N LYS A 69 3.05 6.25 -13.81
CA LYS A 69 4.11 7.13 -13.31
C LYS A 69 3.66 7.86 -12.05
N GLY A 70 4.44 7.73 -10.97
CA GLY A 70 4.09 8.28 -9.64
C GLY A 70 3.23 7.34 -8.79
N HIS A 71 2.72 6.26 -9.38
CA HIS A 71 2.05 5.16 -8.69
C HIS A 71 3.00 3.97 -8.52
N GLU A 72 2.67 3.08 -7.60
CA GLU A 72 3.37 1.80 -7.47
C GLU A 72 2.79 0.79 -8.47
N VAL A 73 3.68 0.10 -9.18
CA VAL A 73 3.33 -1.11 -9.95
C VAL A 73 3.69 -2.35 -9.14
N SER A 74 2.72 -3.26 -9.02
CA SER A 74 2.75 -4.44 -8.18
C SER A 74 2.32 -5.67 -8.98
N ALA A 75 2.75 -6.87 -8.58
CA ALA A 75 2.49 -8.08 -9.36
C ALA A 75 1.06 -8.61 -9.14
N HIS A 76 0.48 -9.22 -10.16
CA HIS A 76 -0.78 -9.96 -10.03
C HIS A 76 -0.76 -11.32 -10.74
N SER A 77 0.43 -11.86 -11.02
CA SER A 77 0.72 -13.07 -11.83
C SER A 77 0.52 -12.85 -13.33
N VAL A 78 1.13 -13.68 -14.16
CA VAL A 78 1.06 -13.52 -15.63
C VAL A 78 -0.36 -13.77 -16.14
N THR A 79 -1.00 -14.85 -15.69
CA THR A 79 -2.25 -15.35 -16.28
C THR A 79 -3.45 -15.31 -15.35
N HIS A 80 -3.29 -14.76 -14.15
CA HIS A 80 -4.33 -14.67 -13.12
C HIS A 80 -4.91 -16.06 -12.74
N PRO A 81 -4.10 -17.06 -12.30
CA PRO A 81 -4.61 -18.38 -11.92
C PRO A 81 -4.98 -18.47 -10.43
N PHE A 82 -5.79 -19.47 -10.05
CA PHE A 82 -6.01 -19.83 -8.65
C PHE A 82 -4.72 -20.45 -8.05
N LEU A 83 -3.91 -19.63 -7.35
CA LEU A 83 -2.57 -20.03 -6.87
C LEU A 83 -2.59 -21.25 -5.94
N GLN A 84 -3.54 -21.31 -5.01
CA GLN A 84 -3.76 -22.43 -4.11
C GLN A 84 -4.08 -23.76 -4.83
N GLN A 85 -4.58 -23.71 -6.07
CA GLN A 85 -4.82 -24.89 -6.92
C GLN A 85 -3.70 -25.14 -7.94
N THR A 86 -2.69 -24.29 -7.97
CA THR A 86 -1.59 -24.34 -8.93
C THR A 86 -0.36 -25.06 -8.33
N PRO A 87 0.33 -25.94 -9.08
CA PRO A 87 1.60 -26.54 -8.65
C PRO A 87 2.68 -25.49 -8.30
N ASN A 88 3.57 -25.82 -7.38
CA ASN A 88 4.60 -24.89 -6.86
C ASN A 88 5.46 -24.30 -7.98
N GLU A 89 5.92 -25.15 -8.92
CA GLU A 89 6.80 -24.76 -10.01
C GLU A 89 6.13 -23.73 -10.94
N LEU A 90 4.81 -23.88 -11.14
CA LEU A 90 4.02 -22.95 -11.94
C LEU A 90 3.73 -21.66 -11.20
N ILE A 91 3.49 -21.69 -9.87
CA ILE A 91 3.39 -20.46 -9.06
C ILE A 91 4.68 -19.64 -9.16
N ILE A 92 5.84 -20.31 -9.03
CA ILE A 92 7.15 -19.65 -9.15
C ILE A 92 7.28 -18.96 -10.51
N LYS A 93 6.94 -19.69 -11.57
CA LYS A 93 6.99 -19.16 -12.93
C LYS A 93 6.06 -17.96 -13.11
N GLU A 94 4.80 -18.10 -12.73
CA GLU A 94 3.77 -17.05 -12.78
C GLU A 94 4.21 -15.78 -12.05
N MET A 95 4.84 -15.89 -10.88
CA MET A 95 5.25 -14.71 -10.13
C MET A 95 6.55 -14.08 -10.65
N ILE A 96 7.55 -14.89 -11.04
CA ILE A 96 8.84 -14.36 -11.48
C ILE A 96 8.73 -13.74 -12.88
N GLU A 97 7.99 -14.37 -13.80
CA GLU A 97 7.79 -13.82 -15.15
C GLU A 97 6.99 -12.53 -15.11
N ASP A 98 5.97 -12.45 -14.24
CA ASP A 98 5.16 -11.24 -14.08
C ASP A 98 5.96 -10.07 -13.55
N ARG A 99 6.70 -10.29 -12.45
CA ARG A 99 7.60 -9.27 -11.89
C ARG A 99 8.61 -8.81 -12.91
N ALA A 100 9.32 -9.73 -13.56
CA ALA A 100 10.36 -9.37 -14.53
C ALA A 100 9.81 -8.53 -15.70
N ALA A 101 8.64 -8.88 -16.23
CA ALA A 101 8.00 -8.12 -17.30
C ALA A 101 7.57 -6.72 -16.84
N LEU A 102 7.00 -6.59 -15.65
CA LEU A 102 6.60 -5.29 -15.10
C LEU A 102 7.81 -4.40 -14.77
N GLU A 103 8.89 -4.99 -14.25
CA GLU A 103 10.17 -4.32 -13.99
C GLU A 103 10.80 -3.82 -15.31
N GLU A 104 10.77 -4.62 -16.38
CA GLU A 104 11.26 -4.22 -17.70
C GLU A 104 10.46 -3.05 -18.28
N LEU A 105 9.14 -3.06 -18.13
CA LEU A 105 8.27 -2.01 -18.65
C LEU A 105 8.44 -0.68 -17.90
N THR A 106 8.60 -0.74 -16.57
CA THR A 106 8.44 0.45 -15.71
C THR A 106 9.75 0.96 -15.11
N GLY A 107 10.79 0.12 -15.05
CA GLY A 107 12.01 0.39 -14.29
C GLY A 107 11.81 0.42 -12.75
N GLN A 108 10.60 0.13 -12.26
CA GLN A 108 10.32 -0.01 -10.83
C GLN A 108 10.75 -1.40 -10.35
N VAL A 109 11.14 -1.53 -9.07
CA VAL A 109 11.40 -2.85 -8.46
C VAL A 109 10.08 -3.39 -7.90
N VAL A 110 9.56 -4.47 -8.48
CA VAL A 110 8.24 -5.00 -8.10
C VAL A 110 8.40 -5.93 -6.90
N ARG A 111 7.93 -5.49 -5.73
CA ARG A 111 8.07 -6.21 -4.44
C ARG A 111 6.73 -6.55 -3.79
N GLY A 112 5.64 -6.05 -4.35
CA GLY A 112 4.29 -6.33 -3.89
C GLY A 112 3.56 -7.32 -4.77
N MET A 113 2.45 -7.84 -4.26
CA MET A 113 1.44 -8.47 -5.09
C MET A 113 0.03 -8.34 -4.52
N SER A 114 -0.94 -8.83 -5.27
CA SER A 114 -2.22 -9.26 -4.75
C SER A 114 -2.56 -10.67 -5.22
N TYR A 115 -3.35 -11.39 -4.41
CA TYR A 115 -3.74 -12.76 -4.73
C TYR A 115 -4.81 -12.79 -5.82
N PRO A 116 -4.57 -13.42 -6.98
CA PRO A 116 -5.60 -13.63 -8.00
C PRO A 116 -6.82 -14.32 -7.41
N PHE A 117 -8.00 -13.82 -7.80
CA PHE A 117 -9.30 -14.24 -7.26
C PHE A 117 -9.43 -14.11 -5.72
N GLY A 118 -8.51 -13.42 -5.05
CA GLY A 118 -8.47 -13.31 -3.59
C GLY A 118 -8.12 -14.61 -2.87
N THR A 119 -7.62 -15.62 -3.59
CA THR A 119 -7.42 -16.97 -3.04
C THR A 119 -5.95 -17.30 -2.75
N TYR A 120 -5.71 -17.92 -1.60
CA TYR A 120 -4.38 -18.33 -1.14
C TYR A 120 -4.48 -19.43 -0.07
N ASP A 121 -3.36 -20.10 0.18
CA ASP A 121 -3.17 -21.03 1.31
C ASP A 121 -1.79 -20.78 1.94
N ASP A 122 -1.50 -21.44 3.07
CA ASP A 122 -0.22 -21.26 3.78
C ASP A 122 0.99 -21.67 2.94
N ARG A 123 0.82 -22.61 2.00
CA ARG A 123 1.87 -23.03 1.06
C ARG A 123 2.23 -21.89 0.13
N VAL A 124 1.25 -21.24 -0.50
CA VAL A 124 1.46 -20.08 -1.37
C VAL A 124 2.13 -18.96 -0.58
N VAL A 125 1.60 -18.62 0.60
CA VAL A 125 2.14 -17.53 1.43
C VAL A 125 3.61 -17.77 1.81
N ALA A 126 3.97 -18.99 2.18
CA ALA A 126 5.34 -19.34 2.58
C ALA A 126 6.35 -19.23 1.42
N MET A 127 5.92 -19.34 0.16
CA MET A 127 6.79 -19.22 -1.00
C MET A 127 7.13 -17.76 -1.35
N LEU A 128 6.22 -16.83 -1.08
CA LEU A 128 6.30 -15.43 -1.54
C LEU A 128 7.61 -14.71 -1.15
N PRO A 129 8.13 -14.81 0.08
CA PRO A 129 9.40 -14.16 0.44
C PRO A 129 10.59 -14.65 -0.40
N GLY A 130 10.62 -15.95 -0.72
CA GLY A 130 11.66 -16.55 -1.58
C GLY A 130 11.59 -16.05 -3.03
N LEU A 131 10.44 -15.53 -3.43
CA LEU A 131 10.20 -14.90 -4.73
C LEU A 131 10.38 -13.38 -4.69
N GLY A 132 10.85 -12.82 -3.55
CA GLY A 132 11.08 -11.40 -3.39
C GLY A 132 9.83 -10.56 -3.14
N ILE A 133 8.70 -11.17 -2.80
CA ILE A 133 7.48 -10.47 -2.41
C ILE A 133 7.55 -10.12 -0.91
N GLU A 134 7.31 -8.86 -0.59
CA GLU A 134 7.37 -8.29 0.76
C GLU A 134 5.98 -8.09 1.38
N TYR A 135 4.96 -7.93 0.53
CA TYR A 135 3.58 -7.82 0.95
C TYR A 135 2.63 -8.41 -0.09
N ALA A 136 1.46 -8.86 0.33
CA ALA A 136 0.41 -9.36 -0.53
C ALA A 136 -0.98 -8.98 -0.03
N ARG A 137 -1.77 -8.33 -0.89
CA ARG A 137 -3.13 -7.87 -0.60
C ARG A 137 -4.15 -9.00 -0.75
N THR A 138 -5.07 -9.14 0.22
CA THR A 138 -6.23 -10.05 0.14
C THR A 138 -7.54 -9.29 -0.11
N VAL A 139 -8.63 -9.99 -0.39
CA VAL A 139 -9.96 -9.39 -0.60
C VAL A 139 -10.81 -9.30 0.68
N ASN A 140 -10.25 -9.68 1.84
CA ASN A 140 -11.00 -9.75 3.10
C ASN A 140 -11.04 -8.37 3.77
N SER A 141 -12.12 -7.63 3.58
CA SER A 141 -12.28 -6.32 4.22
C SER A 141 -12.62 -6.44 5.70
N HIS A 142 -11.83 -5.79 6.57
CA HIS A 142 -12.02 -5.84 8.03
C HIS A 142 -12.77 -4.63 8.59
N GLY A 143 -13.01 -3.58 7.78
CA GLY A 143 -13.84 -2.43 8.12
C GLY A 143 -13.23 -1.41 9.08
N GLY A 144 -12.02 -1.66 9.61
CA GLY A 144 -11.32 -0.79 10.56
C GLY A 144 -10.09 -0.08 9.97
N PHE A 145 -9.36 0.67 10.82
CA PHE A 145 -8.19 1.48 10.39
C PHE A 145 -6.87 1.01 11.03
N HIS A 146 -6.79 -0.24 11.48
CA HIS A 146 -5.56 -0.74 12.08
C HIS A 146 -4.49 -1.05 11.04
N MET A 147 -3.22 -1.00 11.44
CA MET A 147 -2.12 -1.49 10.61
C MET A 147 -2.25 -3.01 10.38
N PRO A 148 -1.73 -3.54 9.26
CA PRO A 148 -1.74 -4.97 8.99
C PRO A 148 -0.87 -5.74 10.00
N GLU A 149 -1.35 -6.85 10.53
CA GLU A 149 -0.54 -7.73 11.40
C GLU A 149 0.47 -8.54 10.58
N ASP A 150 0.03 -9.05 9.43
CA ASP A 150 0.82 -9.82 8.47
C ASP A 150 0.80 -9.13 7.10
N LEU A 151 1.96 -8.71 6.61
CA LEU A 151 2.08 -8.04 5.30
C LEU A 151 1.78 -8.97 4.14
N LEU A 152 1.96 -10.29 4.28
CA LEU A 152 1.62 -11.27 3.23
C LEU A 152 0.16 -11.71 3.29
N ARG A 153 -0.60 -11.26 4.28
CA ARG A 153 -2.06 -11.41 4.39
C ARG A 153 -2.67 -10.06 4.70
N TRP A 154 -2.36 -9.06 3.87
CA TRP A 154 -2.78 -7.69 4.12
C TRP A 154 -4.24 -7.49 3.73
N HIS A 155 -5.09 -7.45 4.76
CA HIS A 155 -6.52 -7.22 4.66
C HIS A 155 -6.83 -5.73 4.47
N PRO A 156 -7.65 -5.34 3.49
CA PRO A 156 -8.07 -3.95 3.31
C PRO A 156 -9.10 -3.50 4.34
N THR A 157 -9.21 -2.17 4.52
CA THR A 157 -10.30 -1.58 5.29
C THR A 157 -11.62 -1.88 4.59
N CYS A 158 -11.72 -1.57 3.29
CA CYS A 158 -12.96 -1.72 2.54
C CYS A 158 -12.74 -1.83 1.03
N HIS A 159 -13.79 -2.27 0.34
CA HIS A 159 -13.88 -2.16 -1.10
C HIS A 159 -14.21 -0.71 -1.52
N HIS A 160 -13.90 -0.30 -2.75
CA HIS A 160 -14.13 1.07 -3.24
C HIS A 160 -15.60 1.50 -3.14
N LYS A 161 -16.54 0.55 -3.22
CA LYS A 161 -17.98 0.82 -3.07
C LYS A 161 -18.36 1.39 -1.71
N GLU A 162 -17.53 1.17 -0.68
CA GLU A 162 -17.74 1.70 0.68
C GLU A 162 -16.81 2.89 1.00
N MET A 163 -15.99 3.34 0.04
CA MET A 163 -14.87 4.24 0.37
C MET A 163 -15.31 5.62 0.84
N ALA A 164 -16.45 6.13 0.38
CA ALA A 164 -16.98 7.42 0.84
C ALA A 164 -17.33 7.37 2.34
N GLU A 165 -18.10 6.35 2.76
CA GLU A 165 -18.46 6.15 4.18
C GLU A 165 -17.21 5.95 5.04
N LYS A 166 -16.29 5.08 4.60
CA LYS A 166 -15.07 4.79 5.36
C LYS A 166 -14.12 5.98 5.44
N THR A 167 -14.07 6.82 4.41
CA THR A 167 -13.29 8.06 4.43
C THR A 167 -13.81 9.03 5.47
N GLU A 168 -15.13 9.26 5.54
CA GLU A 168 -15.71 10.16 6.54
C GLU A 168 -15.53 9.63 7.96
N ALA A 169 -15.73 8.33 8.17
CA ALA A 169 -15.46 7.67 9.46
C ALA A 169 -13.97 7.77 9.85
N PHE A 170 -13.06 7.57 8.90
CA PHE A 170 -11.62 7.67 9.10
C PHE A 170 -11.22 9.09 9.50
N LEU A 171 -11.67 10.10 8.76
CA LEU A 171 -11.34 11.50 9.04
C LEU A 171 -11.88 11.96 10.39
N SER A 172 -13.07 11.47 10.78
CA SER A 172 -13.72 11.76 12.06
C SER A 172 -13.16 10.97 13.24
N SER A 173 -12.33 9.95 13.00
CA SER A 173 -11.77 9.11 14.06
C SER A 173 -10.89 9.91 15.03
N THR A 174 -11.14 9.74 16.33
CA THR A 174 -10.44 10.37 17.45
C THR A 174 -10.16 9.32 18.53
N PRO A 175 -9.15 8.46 18.32
CA PRO A 175 -8.92 7.35 19.23
C PRO A 175 -8.44 7.80 20.61
N TYR A 176 -8.90 7.09 21.66
CA TYR A 176 -8.49 7.39 23.04
C TYR A 176 -6.99 7.18 23.26
N PHE A 177 -6.43 6.15 22.62
CA PHE A 177 -5.00 5.88 22.62
C PHE A 177 -4.36 6.33 21.31
N SER A 178 -3.12 6.80 21.41
CA SER A 178 -2.32 7.15 20.25
C SER A 178 -1.85 5.91 19.49
N TYR A 179 -2.25 5.79 18.22
CA TYR A 179 -1.79 4.77 17.27
C TYR A 179 -1.84 5.32 15.84
N MET A 180 -1.19 4.60 14.92
CA MET A 180 -1.26 4.84 13.48
C MET A 180 -2.57 4.28 12.92
N GLU A 181 -3.35 5.13 12.26
CA GLU A 181 -4.58 4.76 11.56
C GLU A 181 -4.32 4.70 10.05
N LEU A 182 -4.69 3.58 9.42
CA LEU A 182 -4.55 3.33 7.99
C LEU A 182 -5.93 3.09 7.37
N LEU A 183 -6.33 3.96 6.46
CA LEU A 183 -7.44 3.69 5.54
C LEU A 183 -6.90 2.97 4.31
N PHE A 184 -7.31 1.72 4.10
CA PHE A 184 -6.89 0.92 2.96
C PHE A 184 -8.08 0.53 2.07
N ILE A 185 -8.15 1.15 0.89
CA ILE A 185 -9.24 0.95 -0.09
C ILE A 185 -8.74 0.11 -1.25
N TRP A 186 -9.51 -0.92 -1.63
CA TRP A 186 -9.21 -1.74 -2.81
C TRP A 186 -10.40 -1.84 -3.78
N GLY A 187 -10.15 -2.21 -5.03
CA GLY A 187 -11.20 -2.57 -5.99
C GLY A 187 -10.67 -2.73 -7.41
N HIS A 188 -11.55 -2.71 -8.39
CA HIS A 188 -11.16 -2.73 -9.81
C HIS A 188 -11.70 -1.50 -10.53
N SER A 189 -10.92 -0.94 -11.44
CA SER A 189 -11.33 0.28 -12.15
C SER A 189 -12.54 0.08 -13.06
N TYR A 190 -12.75 -1.14 -13.56
CA TYR A 190 -13.91 -1.47 -14.39
C TYR A 190 -15.22 -1.44 -13.61
N GLU A 191 -15.21 -1.71 -12.31
CA GLU A 191 -16.42 -1.65 -11.50
C GLU A 191 -16.98 -0.24 -11.41
N PHE A 192 -16.13 0.80 -11.45
CA PHE A 192 -16.60 2.18 -11.53
C PHE A 192 -17.42 2.45 -12.80
N GLN A 193 -17.00 1.82 -13.89
CA GLN A 193 -17.69 1.93 -15.18
C GLN A 193 -18.96 1.10 -15.22
N ASP A 194 -18.93 -0.12 -14.68
CA ASP A 194 -20.06 -1.04 -14.69
C ASP A 194 -21.19 -0.57 -13.76
N ASP A 195 -20.84 -0.01 -12.60
CA ASP A 195 -21.79 0.49 -11.60
C ASP A 195 -22.16 1.98 -11.81
N ASP A 196 -21.56 2.65 -12.80
CA ASP A 196 -21.71 4.10 -13.08
C ASP A 196 -21.51 4.97 -11.82
N ASN A 197 -20.44 4.73 -11.07
CA ASN A 197 -20.21 5.34 -9.75
C ASN A 197 -18.84 6.05 -9.61
N TRP A 198 -18.30 6.57 -10.70
CA TRP A 198 -17.02 7.31 -10.73
C TRP A 198 -16.97 8.50 -9.75
N GLU A 199 -18.12 9.08 -9.43
CA GLU A 199 -18.25 10.16 -8.45
C GLU A 199 -17.72 9.76 -7.07
N LEU A 200 -17.79 8.48 -6.69
CA LEU A 200 -17.22 8.01 -5.43
C LEU A 200 -15.72 8.33 -5.37
N MET A 201 -14.98 8.07 -6.46
CA MET A 201 -13.54 8.29 -6.51
C MET A 201 -13.22 9.79 -6.55
N GLU A 202 -14.00 10.56 -7.31
CA GLU A 202 -13.83 12.01 -7.40
C GLU A 202 -14.10 12.71 -6.06
N GLU A 203 -15.15 12.32 -5.34
CA GLU A 203 -15.50 12.90 -4.04
C GLU A 203 -14.51 12.49 -2.95
N THR A 204 -14.14 11.21 -2.90
CA THR A 204 -13.13 10.68 -1.98
C THR A 204 -11.78 11.34 -2.24
N GLY A 205 -11.42 11.49 -3.52
CA GLY A 205 -10.23 12.21 -3.97
C GLY A 205 -10.23 13.67 -3.53
N LYS A 206 -11.33 14.40 -3.70
CA LYS A 206 -11.47 15.77 -3.21
C LYS A 206 -11.34 15.87 -1.69
N ARG A 207 -11.79 14.86 -0.93
CA ARG A 207 -11.77 14.85 0.54
C ARG A 207 -10.37 14.60 1.11
N LEU A 208 -9.66 13.62 0.56
CA LEU A 208 -8.33 13.23 1.01
C LEU A 208 -7.21 14.05 0.35
N GLY A 209 -7.39 14.41 -0.92
CA GLY A 209 -6.36 14.97 -1.79
C GLY A 209 -5.72 16.28 -1.33
N SER A 210 -4.57 16.56 -1.94
CA SER A 210 -3.61 17.59 -1.53
C SER A 210 -4.08 19.02 -1.84
N ARG A 211 -4.97 19.56 -1.00
CA ARG A 211 -5.39 20.98 -0.99
C ARG A 211 -4.87 21.70 0.26
N LYS A 212 -4.85 23.04 0.23
CA LYS A 212 -4.33 23.88 1.34
C LYS A 212 -4.97 23.57 2.71
N ASP A 213 -6.24 23.18 2.69
CA ASP A 213 -7.03 22.81 3.88
C ASP A 213 -7.30 21.29 3.95
N ALA A 214 -6.44 20.48 3.32
CA ALA A 214 -6.55 19.04 3.36
C ALA A 214 -6.32 18.51 4.78
N PRO A 215 -6.97 17.40 5.16
CA PRO A 215 -6.65 16.73 6.40
C PRO A 215 -5.18 16.24 6.39
N PRO A 216 -4.50 16.25 7.54
CA PRO A 216 -3.11 15.80 7.64
C PRO A 216 -3.04 14.26 7.54
N VAL A 217 -3.02 13.75 6.31
CA VAL A 217 -3.01 12.33 5.96
C VAL A 217 -1.82 12.03 5.05
N TRP A 218 -1.07 11.00 5.36
CA TRP A 218 -0.01 10.51 4.49
C TRP A 218 -0.61 9.71 3.33
N HIS A 219 -0.49 10.23 2.10
CA HIS A 219 -0.83 9.50 0.87
C HIS A 219 0.32 8.57 0.51
N ALA A 220 0.13 7.27 0.75
CA ALA A 220 1.17 6.26 0.58
C ALA A 220 0.76 5.18 -0.43
N THR A 221 1.78 4.55 -1.00
CA THR A 221 1.65 3.26 -1.69
C THR A 221 1.82 2.11 -0.69
N MET A 222 1.46 0.88 -1.08
CA MET A 222 1.58 -0.28 -0.19
C MET A 222 3.05 -0.58 0.15
N SER A 223 3.95 -0.47 -0.82
CA SER A 223 5.41 -0.64 -0.63
C SER A 223 5.98 0.38 0.36
N GLU A 224 5.52 1.63 0.32
CA GLU A 224 5.99 2.67 1.26
C GLU A 224 5.57 2.37 2.69
N ILE A 225 4.32 1.94 2.91
CA ILE A 225 3.87 1.49 4.23
C ILE A 225 4.67 0.27 4.69
N ALA A 226 4.87 -0.73 3.83
CA ALA A 226 5.65 -1.93 4.16
C ALA A 226 7.10 -1.58 4.54
N ALA A 227 7.77 -0.75 3.73
CA ALA A 227 9.13 -0.28 3.97
C ALA A 227 9.22 0.56 5.26
N TYR A 228 8.25 1.46 5.50
CA TYR A 228 8.22 2.29 6.70
C TYR A 228 8.06 1.45 7.97
N ARG A 229 7.15 0.48 7.96
CA ARG A 229 6.99 -0.47 9.08
C ARG A 229 8.25 -1.27 9.35
N LYS A 230 8.92 -1.76 8.30
CA LYS A 230 10.20 -2.45 8.41
C LYS A 230 11.27 -1.54 9.01
N GLY A 231 11.37 -0.30 8.54
CA GLY A 231 12.28 0.70 9.08
C GLY A 231 12.05 0.96 10.57
N LEU A 232 10.80 1.13 11.00
CA LEU A 232 10.46 1.27 12.42
C LEU A 232 10.88 0.05 13.25
N ALA A 233 10.64 -1.16 12.75
CA ALA A 233 11.01 -2.41 13.43
C ALA A 233 12.54 -2.59 13.53
N GLU A 234 13.31 -1.99 12.63
CA GLU A 234 14.77 -2.04 12.61
C GLU A 234 15.46 -0.96 13.44
N LEU A 235 14.71 0.00 14.03
CA LEU A 235 15.25 1.00 14.95
C LEU A 235 15.96 0.33 16.13
N ARG A 236 17.14 0.84 16.48
CA ARG A 236 17.99 0.27 17.54
C ARG A 236 18.05 1.22 18.72
N PHE A 237 17.53 0.80 19.86
CA PHE A 237 17.50 1.60 21.08
C PHE A 237 18.63 1.22 22.04
N GLY A 238 19.22 2.22 22.69
CA GLY A 238 20.11 1.98 23.82
C GLY A 238 19.36 1.33 24.98
N ALA A 239 20.03 0.46 25.76
CA ALA A 239 19.40 -0.31 26.83
C ALA A 239 18.72 0.55 27.92
N ASN A 240 19.14 1.81 28.07
CA ASN A 240 18.54 2.78 29.00
C ASN A 240 17.46 3.68 28.36
N GLY A 241 17.13 3.47 27.09
CA GLY A 241 16.15 4.25 26.33
C GLY A 241 16.58 5.68 25.97
N SER A 242 17.82 6.09 26.23
CA SER A 242 18.28 7.47 25.98
C SER A 242 18.85 7.71 24.59
N LEU A 243 18.97 6.66 23.78
CA LEU A 243 19.56 6.70 22.44
C LEU A 243 18.70 5.90 21.48
N VAL A 244 18.62 6.39 20.24
CA VAL A 244 18.08 5.63 19.12
C VAL A 244 19.00 5.77 17.92
N HIS A 245 19.22 4.68 17.21
CA HIS A 245 19.89 4.66 15.91
C HIS A 245 18.93 4.13 14.85
N ASN A 246 18.78 4.88 13.76
CA ASN A 246 18.07 4.48 12.56
C ASN A 246 19.07 3.93 11.52
N PRO A 247 19.10 2.61 11.28
CA PRO A 247 19.99 2.03 10.27
C PRO A 247 19.40 2.06 8.86
N SER A 248 18.13 2.44 8.69
CA SER A 248 17.45 2.44 7.41
C SER A 248 17.78 3.68 6.57
N ALA A 249 17.41 3.61 5.28
CA ALA A 249 17.48 4.75 4.36
C ALA A 249 16.31 5.74 4.50
N LEU A 250 15.34 5.45 5.38
CA LEU A 250 14.14 6.25 5.57
C LEU A 250 14.31 7.26 6.70
N GLU A 251 13.63 8.39 6.61
CA GLU A 251 13.37 9.22 7.78
C GLU A 251 12.19 8.62 8.56
N LEU A 252 12.40 8.34 9.85
CA LEU A 252 11.42 7.67 10.70
C LEU A 252 10.94 8.61 11.80
N TRP A 253 9.70 8.42 12.23
CA TRP A 253 9.07 9.25 13.25
C TRP A 253 8.54 8.37 14.38
N ILE A 254 8.79 8.79 15.62
CA ILE A 254 8.32 8.13 16.85
C ILE A 254 7.81 9.19 17.82
N SER A 255 6.95 8.81 18.76
CA SER A 255 6.63 9.68 19.90
C SER A 255 7.55 9.36 21.07
N VAL A 256 8.13 10.38 21.71
CA VAL A 256 8.89 10.28 22.96
C VAL A 256 8.25 11.20 23.99
N ASP A 257 7.71 10.61 25.05
CA ASP A 257 6.97 11.33 26.11
C ASP A 257 5.79 12.17 25.57
N GLY A 258 5.23 11.77 24.42
CA GLY A 258 4.11 12.43 23.75
C GLY A 258 4.52 13.39 22.62
N GLU A 259 5.80 13.73 22.52
CA GLU A 259 6.33 14.64 21.51
C GLU A 259 6.83 13.88 20.28
N ALA A 260 6.58 14.43 19.09
CA ALA A 260 7.04 13.86 17.84
C ALA A 260 8.56 14.04 17.70
N VAL A 261 9.28 12.93 17.48
CA VAL A 261 10.72 12.90 17.26
C VAL A 261 11.01 12.30 15.90
N LYS A 262 11.75 13.06 15.10
CA LYS A 262 12.24 12.69 13.78
C LYS A 262 13.64 12.09 13.89
N ILE A 263 13.85 10.92 13.28
CA ILE A 263 15.12 10.22 13.25
C ILE A 263 15.55 10.05 11.79
N GLY A 264 16.53 10.83 11.36
CA GLY A 264 17.03 10.79 9.99
C GLY A 264 17.66 9.45 9.62
N SER A 265 17.74 9.19 8.31
CA SER A 265 18.44 8.02 7.75
C SER A 265 19.88 7.92 8.26
N GLY A 266 20.29 6.74 8.73
CA GLY A 266 21.62 6.49 9.28
C GLY A 266 21.92 7.22 10.60
N GLN A 267 20.99 8.00 11.15
CA GLN A 267 21.25 8.89 12.27
C GLN A 267 21.29 8.15 13.60
N THR A 268 22.07 8.64 14.56
CA THR A 268 21.93 8.32 15.98
C THR A 268 21.55 9.58 16.76
N LEU A 269 20.50 9.51 17.57
CA LEU A 269 19.98 10.61 18.37
C LEU A 269 20.00 10.27 19.85
N LYS A 270 20.23 11.30 20.67
CA LYS A 270 19.86 11.28 22.09
C LYS A 270 18.39 11.65 22.18
N LEU A 271 17.62 10.78 22.83
CA LEU A 271 16.20 10.99 23.06
C LEU A 271 15.96 11.85 24.30
#